data_AF-A0A847VNQ5-F1
#
_entry.id   AF-A0A847VNQ5-F1
#
_cell.length_a   1.000
_cell.length_b   1.000
_cell.length_c   1.000
_cell.angle_alpha   90.00
_cell.angle_beta   90.00
_cell.angle_gamma   90.00
#
_symmetry.space_group_name_H-M   'P 1'
#
loop_
_entity.id
_entity.type
_entity.pdbx_description
1 polymer ?
#
loop_
_entity_poly.entity_id
_entity_poly.type
_entity_poly.pdbx_seq_one_letter_code
_entity_poly.pdbx_strand_id
1 'polypeptide(L)'
;EALLIMATLPFALTGGVWFLYVMGYHLSVATGVGFIALAGVAAEFGVVMLLYLKHALAERLARVAAGEAATPALVDDAIREGAVLRVRPKAMTVAVILAGLVPIVWGSGTGSEVMSRIAAPMLGGMVTAPLLSLFIVPAVYALARRRDARRGRLEGLKGPGSRRA
;
A
#
# COMPACT_ATOMS: atom_id res chain seq x y z
N GLU A 1 5.22 1.11 -12.96
CA GLU A 1 4.15 0.89 -11.97
C GLU A 1 4.44 -0.27 -11.03
N ALA A 2 4.61 -1.51 -11.51
CA ALA A 2 5.02 -2.65 -10.66
C ALA A 2 6.22 -2.34 -9.74
N LEU A 3 7.25 -1.65 -10.25
CA LEU A 3 8.43 -1.23 -9.48
C LEU A 3 8.11 -0.30 -8.28
N LEU A 4 7.02 0.48 -8.31
CA LEU A 4 6.56 1.29 -7.17
C LEU A 4 5.95 0.41 -6.06
N ILE A 5 5.30 -0.69 -6.43
CA ILE A 5 4.73 -1.67 -5.48
C ILE A 5 5.86 -2.53 -4.90
N MET A 6 6.80 -2.97 -5.73
CA MET A 6 7.98 -3.70 -5.25
C MET A 6 8.83 -2.83 -4.31
N ALA A 7 8.90 -1.52 -4.55
CA ALA A 7 9.56 -0.57 -3.65
C ALA A 7 8.89 -0.44 -2.27
N THR A 8 7.64 -0.88 -2.05
CA THR A 8 7.05 -0.93 -0.69
C THR A 8 7.38 -2.20 0.10
N LEU A 9 7.98 -3.22 -0.53
CA LEU A 9 8.32 -4.48 0.15
C LEU A 9 9.41 -4.32 1.23
N PRO A 10 10.56 -3.65 1.00
CA PRO A 10 11.60 -3.51 2.03
C PRO A 10 11.07 -2.84 3.30
N PHE A 11 10.23 -1.81 3.14
CA PHE A 11 9.59 -1.07 4.22
C PHE A 11 8.66 -1.91 5.10
N ALA A 12 7.98 -2.90 4.52
CA ALA A 12 7.20 -3.88 5.29
C ALA A 12 8.13 -4.84 6.04
N LEU A 13 9.14 -5.39 5.35
CA LEU A 13 10.11 -6.33 5.93
C LEU A 13 10.84 -5.71 7.13
N THR A 14 11.20 -4.42 7.09
CA THR A 14 11.81 -3.71 8.23
C THR A 14 10.97 -3.82 9.51
N GLY A 15 9.63 -3.66 9.43
CA GLY A 15 8.75 -3.81 10.59
C GLY A 15 8.71 -5.23 11.14
N GLY A 16 8.70 -6.23 10.26
CA GLY A 16 8.75 -7.64 10.67
C GLY A 16 10.10 -8.00 11.33
N VAL A 17 11.22 -7.56 10.76
CA VAL A 17 12.57 -7.76 11.33
C VAL A 17 12.71 -7.07 12.68
N TRP A 18 12.23 -5.83 12.80
CA TRP A 18 12.27 -5.08 14.07
C TRP A 18 11.45 -5.78 15.17
N PHE A 19 10.26 -6.31 14.82
CA PHE A 19 9.43 -7.02 15.78
C PHE A 19 10.02 -8.38 16.19
N LEU A 20 10.65 -9.13 15.27
CA LEU A 20 11.41 -10.34 15.63
C LEU A 20 12.54 -10.01 16.62
N TYR A 21 13.28 -8.93 16.38
CA TYR A 21 14.36 -8.48 17.28
C TYR A 21 13.83 -8.13 18.68
N VAL A 22 12.73 -7.36 18.77
CA VAL A 22 12.08 -7.00 20.06
C VAL A 22 11.54 -8.24 20.79
N MET A 23 11.03 -9.24 20.07
CA MET A 23 10.54 -10.50 20.65
C MET A 23 11.65 -11.53 20.94
N GLY A 24 12.92 -11.24 20.62
CA GLY A 24 14.03 -12.18 20.77
C GLY A 24 13.97 -13.41 19.87
N TYR A 25 13.24 -13.34 18.75
CA TYR A 25 13.00 -14.48 17.86
C TYR A 25 14.11 -14.62 16.79
N HIS A 26 14.71 -15.81 16.71
CA HIS A 26 15.71 -16.13 15.70
C HIS A 26 15.12 -16.30 14.29
N LEU A 27 15.91 -15.94 13.28
CA LEU A 27 15.58 -16.17 11.88
C LEU A 27 15.55 -17.69 11.60
N SER A 28 14.45 -18.15 11.01
CA SER A 28 14.11 -19.56 10.80
C SER A 28 13.15 -19.73 9.61
N VAL A 29 12.95 -20.96 9.14
CA VAL A 29 11.96 -21.27 8.09
C VAL A 29 10.56 -20.77 8.47
N ALA A 30 10.16 -20.93 9.74
CA ALA A 30 8.90 -20.41 10.28
C ALA A 30 8.77 -18.89 10.11
N THR A 31 9.79 -18.11 10.50
CA THR A 31 9.79 -16.66 10.25
C THR A 31 9.84 -16.31 8.77
N GLY A 32 10.49 -17.15 7.94
CA GLY A 32 10.54 -16.98 6.48
C GLY A 32 9.15 -17.07 5.84
N VAL A 33 8.34 -18.04 6.25
CA VAL A 33 6.93 -18.15 5.83
C VAL A 33 6.14 -16.89 6.24
N GLY A 34 6.35 -16.40 7.47
CA GLY A 34 5.76 -15.13 7.93
C GLY A 34 6.16 -13.92 7.09
N PHE A 35 7.42 -13.81 6.66
CA PHE A 35 7.89 -12.76 5.75
C PHE A 35 7.31 -12.88 4.32
N ILE A 36 7.12 -14.10 3.82
CA ILE A 36 6.47 -14.34 2.51
C ILE A 36 5.00 -13.91 2.56
N ALA A 37 4.28 -14.28 3.62
CA ALA A 37 2.89 -13.85 3.84
C ALA A 37 2.78 -12.31 3.97
N LEU A 38 3.69 -11.69 4.73
CA LEU A 38 3.79 -10.24 4.85
C LEU A 38 4.04 -9.55 3.49
N ALA A 39 4.93 -10.11 2.66
CA ALA A 39 5.23 -9.57 1.34
C ALA A 39 3.98 -9.54 0.44
N GLY A 40 3.12 -10.56 0.52
CA GLY A 40 1.82 -10.59 -0.15
C GLY A 40 0.91 -9.43 0.25
N VAL A 41 0.69 -9.24 1.56
CA VAL A 41 -0.20 -8.16 2.06
C VAL A 41 0.40 -6.77 1.82
N ALA A 42 1.72 -6.62 1.89
CA ALA A 42 2.40 -5.38 1.54
C ALA A 42 2.23 -5.02 0.05
N ALA A 43 2.29 -6.02 -0.85
CA ALA A 43 1.99 -5.83 -2.26
C ALA A 43 0.51 -5.46 -2.50
N GLU A 44 -0.43 -6.11 -1.79
CA GLU A 44 -1.86 -5.78 -1.83
C GLU A 44 -2.11 -4.31 -1.46
N PHE A 45 -1.58 -3.84 -0.32
CA PHE A 45 -1.73 -2.45 0.11
C PHE A 45 -1.12 -1.42 -0.86
N GLY A 46 -0.10 -1.82 -1.62
CA GLY A 46 0.47 -1.02 -2.71
C GLY A 46 -0.42 -0.99 -3.96
N VAL A 47 -0.88 -2.16 -4.43
CA VAL A 47 -1.78 -2.30 -5.59
C VAL A 47 -3.11 -1.57 -5.37
N VAL A 48 -3.78 -1.82 -4.24
CA VAL A 48 -5.09 -1.25 -3.93
C VAL A 48 -5.04 0.27 -3.78
N MET A 49 -3.94 0.81 -3.24
CA MET A 49 -3.70 2.26 -3.22
C MET A 49 -3.50 2.80 -4.65
N LEU A 50 -2.61 2.19 -5.44
CA LEU A 50 -2.32 2.64 -6.80
C LEU A 50 -3.56 2.63 -7.71
N LEU A 51 -4.45 1.64 -7.55
CA LEU A 51 -5.74 1.58 -8.24
C LEU A 51 -6.66 2.76 -7.88
N TYR A 52 -6.78 3.10 -6.60
CA TYR A 52 -7.58 4.26 -6.17
C TYR A 52 -7.01 5.59 -6.68
N LEU A 53 -5.68 5.79 -6.62
CA LEU A 53 -5.04 7.00 -7.13
C LEU A 53 -5.21 7.15 -8.65
N LYS A 54 -5.16 6.04 -9.40
CA LYS A 54 -5.49 6.02 -10.83
C LYS A 54 -6.96 6.40 -11.08
N HIS A 55 -7.88 5.85 -10.28
CA HIS A 55 -9.31 6.06 -10.47
C HIS A 55 -9.71 7.51 -10.22
N ALA A 56 -9.34 8.08 -9.06
CA ALA A 56 -9.61 9.48 -8.73
C ALA A 56 -9.00 10.47 -9.76
N LEU A 57 -7.78 10.19 -10.25
CA LEU A 57 -7.17 11.00 -11.31
C LEU A 57 -7.90 10.85 -12.65
N ALA A 58 -8.35 9.64 -13.01
CA ALA A 58 -9.11 9.41 -14.24
C ALA A 58 -10.50 10.08 -14.20
N GLU A 59 -11.20 10.02 -13.07
CA GLU A 59 -12.48 10.73 -12.88
C GLU A 59 -12.31 12.24 -13.02
N ARG A 60 -11.30 12.84 -12.37
CA ARG A 60 -11.02 14.28 -12.48
C ARG A 60 -10.62 14.69 -13.89
N LEU A 61 -9.83 13.88 -14.61
CA LEU A 61 -9.51 14.11 -16.02
C LEU A 61 -10.73 13.99 -16.95
N ALA A 62 -11.67 13.08 -16.64
CA ALA A 62 -12.91 12.95 -17.41
C ALA A 62 -13.81 14.19 -17.27
N ARG A 63 -13.88 14.80 -16.07
CA ARG A 63 -14.64 16.05 -15.87
C ARG A 63 -14.02 17.24 -16.60
N VAL A 64 -12.69 17.35 -16.62
CA VAL A 64 -11.99 18.35 -17.44
C VAL A 64 -12.30 18.17 -18.92
N ALA A 65 -12.33 16.92 -19.42
CA ALA A 65 -12.74 16.63 -20.79
C ALA A 65 -14.22 16.93 -21.08
N ALA A 66 -15.08 17.02 -20.05
CA ALA A 66 -16.47 17.45 -20.13
C ALA A 66 -16.67 18.96 -19.93
N GLY A 67 -15.59 19.74 -19.77
CA GLY A 67 -15.64 21.21 -19.69
C GLY A 67 -15.28 21.84 -18.34
N GLU A 68 -14.95 21.07 -17.29
CA GLU A 68 -14.40 21.65 -16.06
C GLU A 68 -13.03 22.32 -16.33
N ALA A 69 -12.79 23.48 -15.73
CA ALA A 69 -11.54 24.22 -15.91
C ALA A 69 -10.33 23.44 -15.35
N ALA A 70 -9.33 23.18 -16.19
CA ALA A 70 -8.11 22.48 -15.81
C ALA A 70 -7.22 23.35 -14.91
N THR A 71 -7.34 23.21 -13.59
CA THR A 71 -6.49 23.93 -12.62
C THR A 71 -5.15 23.22 -12.41
N PRO A 72 -4.04 23.94 -12.14
CA PRO A 72 -2.75 23.32 -11.85
C PRO A 72 -2.73 22.42 -10.59
N ALA A 73 -3.67 22.61 -9.66
CA ALA A 73 -3.82 21.84 -8.44
C ALA A 73 -4.54 20.49 -8.63
N LEU A 74 -5.29 20.32 -9.73
CA LEU A 74 -6.20 19.19 -9.94
C LEU A 74 -5.56 17.80 -9.77
N VAL A 75 -4.29 17.64 -10.15
CA VAL A 75 -3.55 16.38 -9.97
C VAL A 75 -3.30 16.07 -8.49
N ASP A 76 -3.00 17.09 -7.69
CA ASP A 76 -2.72 16.94 -6.27
C ASP A 76 -4.02 16.75 -5.46
N ASP A 77 -5.08 17.48 -5.81
CA ASP A 77 -6.40 17.31 -5.20
C ASP A 77 -6.97 15.91 -5.45
N ALA A 78 -6.89 15.41 -6.70
CA ALA A 78 -7.30 14.05 -7.05
C ALA A 78 -6.54 12.97 -6.25
N ILE A 79 -5.24 13.16 -6.06
CA ILE A 79 -4.38 12.23 -5.31
C ILE A 79 -4.66 12.30 -3.81
N ARG A 80 -4.91 13.51 -3.27
CA ARG A 80 -5.27 13.72 -1.86
C ARG A 80 -6.63 13.09 -1.54
N GLU A 81 -7.62 13.32 -2.38
CA GLU A 81 -8.96 12.72 -2.29
C GLU A 81 -8.89 11.18 -2.36
N GLY A 82 -8.24 10.63 -3.39
CA GLY A 82 -8.05 9.19 -3.55
C GLY A 82 -7.27 8.52 -2.41
N ALA A 83 -6.30 9.21 -1.80
CA ALA A 83 -5.53 8.72 -0.65
C ALA A 83 -6.36 8.72 0.64
N VAL A 84 -7.12 9.79 0.93
CA VAL A 84 -7.97 9.88 2.14
C VAL A 84 -9.06 8.81 2.13
N LEU A 85 -9.66 8.55 0.98
CA LEU A 85 -10.65 7.46 0.79
C LEU A 85 -10.09 6.05 1.08
N ARG A 86 -8.77 5.86 1.12
CA ARG A 86 -8.12 4.58 1.47
C ARG A 86 -7.79 4.44 2.96
N VAL A 87 -7.90 5.48 3.78
CA VAL A 87 -7.53 5.43 5.21
C VAL A 87 -8.45 4.50 6.00
N ARG A 88 -9.77 4.72 5.97
CA ARG A 88 -10.75 3.90 6.72
C ARG A 88 -10.73 2.41 6.29
N PRO A 89 -10.70 2.06 4.99
CA PRO A 89 -10.55 0.66 4.57
C PRO A 89 -9.23 0.02 5.05
N LYS A 90 -8.08 0.70 4.91
CA LYS A 90 -6.80 0.14 5.39
C LYS A 90 -6.78 -0.05 6.91
N ALA A 91 -7.32 0.91 7.67
CA ALA A 91 -7.41 0.81 9.13
C ALA A 91 -8.26 -0.41 9.57
N MET A 92 -9.34 -0.73 8.86
CA MET A 92 -10.16 -1.92 9.12
C MET A 92 -9.37 -3.21 8.91
N THR A 93 -8.70 -3.39 7.77
CA THR A 93 -7.89 -4.59 7.50
C THR A 93 -6.75 -4.75 8.52
N VAL A 94 -6.07 -3.66 8.86
CA VAL A 94 -4.99 -3.64 9.85
C VAL A 94 -5.47 -4.03 11.24
N ALA A 95 -6.60 -3.47 11.69
CA ALA A 95 -7.18 -3.81 12.99
C ALA A 95 -7.55 -5.30 13.08
N VAL A 96 -8.17 -5.87 12.04
CA VAL A 96 -8.54 -7.29 11.99
C VAL A 96 -7.30 -8.19 12.01
N ILE A 97 -6.27 -7.90 11.20
CA ILE A 97 -5.05 -8.72 11.17
C ILE A 97 -4.29 -8.62 12.50
N LEU A 98 -4.13 -7.43 13.08
CA LEU A 98 -3.49 -7.29 14.39
C LEU A 98 -4.26 -8.03 15.49
N ALA A 99 -5.59 -7.88 15.56
CA ALA A 99 -6.43 -8.57 16.53
C ALA A 99 -6.37 -10.10 16.40
N GLY A 100 -6.25 -10.63 15.17
CA GLY A 100 -6.09 -12.06 14.91
C GLY A 100 -4.70 -12.60 15.21
N LEU A 101 -3.63 -11.82 14.99
CA LEU A 101 -2.25 -12.27 15.19
C LEU A 101 -1.74 -12.12 16.64
N VAL A 102 -2.21 -11.14 17.41
CA VAL A 102 -1.83 -10.96 18.82
C VAL A 102 -1.99 -12.25 19.65
N PRO A 103 -3.15 -12.93 19.69
CA PRO A 103 -3.30 -14.17 20.47
C PRO A 103 -2.45 -15.33 19.95
N ILE A 104 -1.97 -15.29 18.71
CA ILE A 104 -1.06 -16.31 18.14
C ILE A 104 0.40 -16.04 18.57
N VAL A 105 0.80 -14.77 18.70
CA VAL A 105 2.15 -14.39 19.15
C VAL A 105 2.33 -14.58 20.67
N TRP A 106 1.28 -14.35 21.47
CA TRP A 106 1.32 -14.51 22.93
C TRP A 106 0.65 -15.79 23.47
N GLY A 107 0.13 -16.66 22.60
CA GLY A 107 -0.54 -17.90 22.99
C GLY A 107 0.41 -18.97 23.54
N SER A 108 0.01 -19.65 24.62
CA SER A 108 0.73 -20.78 25.22
C SER A 108 0.05 -22.11 24.88
N GLY A 109 0.84 -23.11 24.46
CA GLY A 109 0.35 -24.46 24.20
C GLY A 109 1.19 -25.24 23.18
N THR A 110 0.81 -26.48 22.93
CA THR A 110 1.49 -27.35 21.95
C THR A 110 1.50 -26.69 20.57
N GLY A 111 2.69 -26.53 19.99
CA GLY A 111 2.89 -25.91 18.68
C GLY A 111 2.94 -24.37 18.66
N SER A 112 2.73 -23.68 19.78
CA SER A 112 2.77 -22.21 19.79
C SER A 112 4.13 -21.66 19.37
N GLU A 113 5.23 -22.29 19.79
CA GLU A 113 6.61 -21.93 19.41
C GLU A 113 6.81 -21.76 17.88
N VAL A 114 6.12 -22.58 17.06
CA VAL A 114 6.15 -22.48 15.60
C VAL A 114 5.20 -21.39 15.11
N MET A 115 3.96 -21.37 15.63
CA MET A 115 2.93 -20.42 15.19
C MET A 115 3.26 -18.97 15.52
N SER A 116 3.80 -18.68 16.71
CA SER A 116 4.23 -17.34 17.10
C SER A 116 5.38 -16.84 16.21
N ARG A 117 6.30 -17.72 15.80
CA ARG A 117 7.38 -17.38 14.84
C ARG A 117 6.87 -17.13 13.42
N ILE A 118 5.79 -17.77 12.98
CA ILE A 118 5.12 -17.47 11.70
C ILE A 118 4.36 -16.13 11.79
N ALA A 119 3.68 -15.87 12.90
CA ALA A 119 2.83 -14.68 13.09
C ALA A 119 3.62 -13.38 13.35
N ALA A 120 4.74 -13.44 14.07
CA ALA A 120 5.50 -12.26 14.50
C ALA A 120 5.99 -11.35 13.34
N PRO A 121 6.58 -11.86 12.23
CA PRO A 121 6.93 -11.02 11.08
C PRO A 121 5.73 -10.27 10.51
N MET A 122 4.59 -10.96 10.37
CA MET A 122 3.35 -10.36 9.87
C MET A 122 2.84 -9.27 10.81
N LEU A 123 2.83 -9.50 12.12
CA LEU A 123 2.36 -8.54 13.12
C LEU A 123 3.21 -7.25 13.10
N GLY A 124 4.54 -7.36 13.15
CA GLY A 124 5.44 -6.21 13.05
C GLY A 124 5.35 -5.47 11.71
N GLY A 125 5.28 -6.22 10.61
CA GLY A 125 5.08 -5.65 9.28
C GLY A 125 3.73 -4.96 9.09
N MET A 126 2.69 -5.41 9.79
CA MET A 126 1.36 -4.79 9.78
C MET A 126 1.31 -3.42 10.47
N VAL A 127 2.31 -3.06 11.28
CA VAL A 127 2.46 -1.69 11.81
C VAL A 127 3.06 -0.77 10.74
N THR A 128 4.08 -1.23 10.02
CA THR A 128 4.87 -0.37 9.11
C THR A 128 4.31 -0.30 7.68
N ALA A 129 3.91 -1.42 7.09
CA ALA A 129 3.47 -1.52 5.71
C ALA A 129 2.22 -0.66 5.36
N PRO A 130 1.18 -0.54 6.21
CA PRO A 130 0.02 0.28 5.89
C PRO A 130 0.36 1.76 5.92
N LEU A 131 1.13 2.21 6.91
CA LEU A 131 1.61 3.59 7.04
C LEU A 131 2.49 3.96 5.83
N LEU A 132 3.50 3.13 5.53
CA LEU A 132 4.45 3.42 4.45
C LEU A 132 3.78 3.34 3.08
N SER A 133 2.76 2.48 2.89
CA SER A 133 1.91 2.48 1.68
C SER A 133 0.81 3.55 1.66
N LEU A 134 0.56 4.27 2.76
CA LEU A 134 -0.29 5.47 2.82
C LEU A 134 0.51 6.74 2.51
N PHE A 135 1.80 6.81 2.86
CA PHE A 135 2.65 7.98 2.58
C PHE A 135 3.44 7.86 1.27
N ILE A 136 4.18 6.76 1.05
CA ILE A 136 5.13 6.64 -0.08
C ILE A 136 4.39 6.52 -1.42
N VAL A 137 3.36 5.68 -1.51
CA VAL A 137 2.68 5.42 -2.79
C VAL A 137 2.00 6.69 -3.34
N PRO A 138 1.23 7.48 -2.57
CA PRO A 138 0.70 8.76 -3.05
C PRO A 138 1.78 9.79 -3.37
N ALA A 139 2.81 9.93 -2.53
CA ALA A 139 3.87 10.93 -2.74
C ALA A 139 4.67 10.67 -4.04
N VAL A 140 5.07 9.42 -4.29
CA VAL A 140 5.81 9.06 -5.51
C VAL A 140 4.89 9.09 -6.75
N TYR A 141 3.61 8.72 -6.61
CA TYR A 141 2.64 8.83 -7.70
C TYR A 141 2.39 10.30 -8.10
N ALA A 142 2.24 11.21 -7.12
CA ALA A 142 2.15 12.66 -7.36
C ALA A 142 3.41 13.20 -8.04
N LEU A 143 4.60 12.84 -7.55
CA LEU A 143 5.85 13.28 -8.17
C LEU A 143 6.00 12.80 -9.62
N ALA A 144 5.53 11.58 -9.94
CA ALA A 144 5.49 11.07 -11.31
C ALA A 144 4.49 11.85 -12.17
N ARG A 145 3.24 12.02 -11.73
CA ARG A 145 2.19 12.69 -12.52
C ARG A 145 2.43 14.19 -12.70
N ARG A 146 3.02 14.87 -11.71
CA ARG A 146 3.53 16.25 -11.85
C ARG A 146 4.62 16.37 -12.92
N ARG A 147 5.47 15.34 -13.10
CA ARG A 147 6.50 15.29 -14.16
C ARG A 147 5.90 14.98 -15.54
N ASP A 148 4.89 14.11 -15.61
CA ASP A 148 4.16 13.83 -16.86
C ASP A 148 3.40 15.09 -17.35
N ALA A 149 2.73 15.79 -16.43
CA ALA A 149 2.02 17.05 -16.69
C ALA A 149 2.96 18.13 -17.26
N ARG A 150 4.10 18.37 -16.61
CA ARG A 150 5.14 19.32 -17.08
C ARG A 150 5.81 18.91 -18.40
N ARG A 151 5.56 17.70 -18.90
CA ARG A 151 6.06 17.18 -20.19
C ARG A 151 4.96 17.01 -21.24
N GLY A 152 3.75 17.55 -21.00
CA GLY A 152 2.60 17.45 -21.92
C GLY A 152 2.05 16.03 -22.11
N ARG A 153 2.52 15.02 -21.35
CA ARG A 153 2.24 13.60 -21.61
C ARG A 153 0.90 13.09 -21.07
N LEU A 154 0.03 13.97 -20.56
CA LEU A 154 -1.27 13.60 -19.99
C LEU A 154 -2.25 13.05 -21.04
N GLU A 155 -2.08 13.41 -22.32
CA GLU A 155 -2.94 12.91 -23.40
C GLU A 155 -2.90 11.38 -23.54
N GLY A 156 -1.76 10.75 -23.20
CA GLY A 156 -1.61 9.29 -23.18
C GLY A 156 -2.34 8.58 -22.03
N LEU A 157 -2.96 9.33 -21.10
CA LEU A 157 -3.80 8.79 -20.02
C LEU A 157 -5.29 8.81 -20.36
N LYS A 158 -5.69 9.32 -21.53
CA LYS A 158 -7.01 9.06 -22.11
C LYS A 158 -7.16 7.54 -22.34
N GLY A 159 -7.97 6.90 -21.49
CA GLY A 159 -8.20 5.45 -21.54
C GLY A 159 -8.84 4.99 -22.86
N PRO A 160 -8.81 3.67 -23.17
CA PRO A 160 -9.17 3.14 -24.48
C PRO A 160 -10.60 3.46 -24.97
N GLY A 161 -11.51 3.89 -24.09
CA GLY A 161 -12.85 4.33 -24.45
C GLY A 161 -12.92 5.66 -25.22
N SER A 162 -11.92 6.55 -25.13
CA SER A 162 -12.03 7.91 -25.71
C SER A 162 -11.58 8.04 -27.17
N ARG A 163 -11.45 6.93 -27.90
CA ARG A 163 -11.16 6.91 -29.36
C ARG A 163 -12.42 6.62 -30.21
N ARG A 164 -13.61 6.83 -29.63
CA ARG A 164 -14.93 6.65 -30.26
C ARG A 164 -15.87 7.79 -29.88
N ALA A 165 -15.47 9.00 -30.25
CA ALA A 165 -16.25 10.22 -30.29
C ALA A 165 -15.67 11.09 -31.42
#